data_AF-L9XYC2-F1
#
_entry.id   AF-L9XYC2-F1
#
_cell.length_a   1.000
_cell.length_b   1.000
_cell.length_c   1.000
_cell.angle_alpha   90.00
_cell.angle_beta   90.00
_cell.angle_gamma   90.00
#
_symmetry.space_group_name_H-M   'P 1'
#
loop_
_entity.id
_entity.type
_entity.pdbx_description
1 polymer ?
#
loop_
_entity_poly.entity_id
_entity_poly.type
_entity_poly.pdbx_seq_one_letter_code
_entity_poly.pdbx_strand_id
1 'polypeptide(L)'
;MTSLTEAYDGTAPGVTSRRLYAGTALVLLGAVLAVVAVLVATTDLFGGYAVALSGEMAAQFATVRAAGVLAGLSVPTALVGVFVVLPASRRVQATAAISASLCLLGVALFWHAYPQHWRYGGDQLTLEVSAIYLLGLLPAIWCLFSAVATFKLRNDPGGTLQMLSLI
;
A
#
# COMPACT_ATOMS: atom_id res chain seq x y z
N MET A 1 16.07 25.91 -10.92
CA MET A 1 14.71 26.45 -11.20
C MET A 1 14.45 26.15 -12.66
N THR A 2 13.38 25.40 -12.96
CA THR A 2 12.98 25.09 -14.35
C THR A 2 12.58 26.37 -15.06
N SER A 3 13.09 26.59 -16.27
CA SER A 3 12.69 27.76 -17.05
C SER A 3 11.23 27.58 -17.49
N LEU A 4 10.50 28.69 -17.67
CA LEU A 4 9.12 28.66 -18.19
C LEU A 4 9.06 27.95 -19.55
N THR A 5 10.13 28.07 -20.34
CA THR A 5 10.31 27.39 -21.62
C THR A 5 10.39 25.87 -21.44
N GLU A 6 11.12 25.38 -20.45
CA GLU A 6 11.29 23.95 -20.17
C GLU A 6 9.98 23.29 -19.66
N ALA A 7 9.11 24.06 -18.98
CA ALA A 7 7.79 23.63 -18.57
C ALA A 7 6.78 23.60 -19.74
N TYR A 8 6.94 24.48 -20.74
CA TYR A 8 6.08 24.56 -21.93
C TYR A 8 6.52 23.58 -23.03
N ASP A 9 7.82 23.37 -23.17
CA ASP A 9 8.43 22.41 -24.11
C ASP A 9 8.29 20.95 -23.63
N GLY A 10 7.82 20.74 -22.40
CA GLY A 10 7.68 19.40 -21.81
C GLY A 10 9.01 18.73 -21.46
N THR A 11 10.12 19.46 -21.53
CA THR A 11 11.49 18.97 -21.27
C THR A 11 11.82 18.92 -19.78
N ALA A 12 10.99 19.52 -18.92
CA ALA A 12 11.15 19.41 -17.47
C ALA A 12 11.12 17.94 -17.04
N PRO A 13 12.02 17.48 -16.14
CA PRO A 13 12.06 16.09 -15.68
C PRO A 13 10.84 15.77 -14.79
N GLY A 14 9.70 15.56 -15.44
CA GLY A 14 8.46 15.09 -14.85
C GLY A 14 8.46 13.57 -14.68
N VAL A 15 7.50 13.05 -13.91
CA VAL A 15 7.29 11.61 -13.80
C VAL A 15 6.99 11.06 -15.19
N THR A 16 7.86 10.18 -15.71
CA THR A 16 7.64 9.53 -17.01
C THR A 16 6.26 8.87 -17.04
N SER A 17 5.48 9.00 -18.11
CA SER A 17 4.12 8.43 -18.20
C SER A 17 4.08 6.94 -17.81
N ARG A 18 5.14 6.18 -18.11
CA ARG A 18 5.28 4.76 -17.72
C ARG A 18 5.24 4.54 -16.20
N ARG A 19 5.92 5.39 -15.41
CA ARG A 19 5.90 5.30 -13.94
C ARG A 19 4.54 5.66 -13.38
N LEU A 20 3.91 6.69 -13.93
CA LEU A 20 2.55 7.06 -13.55
C LEU A 20 1.58 5.89 -13.77
N TYR A 21 1.54 5.33 -14.98
CA TYR A 21 0.68 4.18 -15.29
C TYR A 21 0.98 2.96 -14.42
N ALA A 22 2.26 2.61 -14.24
CA ALA A 22 2.65 1.46 -13.40
C ALA A 22 2.20 1.65 -11.94
N GLY A 23 2.43 2.83 -11.38
CA GLY A 23 2.03 3.14 -10.01
C GLY A 23 0.51 3.15 -9.84
N THR A 24 -0.23 3.77 -10.76
CA THR A 24 -1.70 3.73 -10.76
C THR A 24 -2.23 2.31 -10.90
N ALA A 25 -1.65 1.49 -11.78
CA ALA A 25 -2.04 0.08 -11.94
C ALA A 25 -1.83 -0.72 -10.64
N LEU A 26 -0.72 -0.51 -9.93
CA LEU A 26 -0.44 -1.13 -8.63
C LEU A 26 -1.44 -0.69 -7.55
N VAL A 27 -1.83 0.59 -7.52
CA VAL A 27 -2.87 1.07 -6.59
C VAL A 27 -4.21 0.41 -6.87
N LEU A 28 -4.61 0.35 -8.15
CA LEU A 28 -5.85 -0.32 -8.56
C LEU A 28 -5.81 -1.81 -8.26
N LEU A 29 -4.67 -2.47 -8.49
CA LEU A 29 -4.48 -3.88 -8.14
C LEU A 29 -4.66 -4.09 -6.63
N GLY A 30 -4.07 -3.24 -5.80
CA GLY A 30 -4.29 -3.28 -4.35
C GLY A 30 -5.76 -3.14 -3.97
N ALA A 31 -6.48 -2.19 -4.58
CA ALA A 31 -7.91 -2.01 -4.35
C ALA A 31 -8.74 -3.24 -4.78
N VAL A 32 -8.43 -3.82 -5.94
CA VAL A 32 -9.07 -5.05 -6.43
C VAL A 32 -8.80 -6.21 -5.47
N LEU A 33 -7.56 -6.37 -4.98
CA LEU A 33 -7.22 -7.39 -4.00
C LEU A 33 -8.05 -7.23 -2.72
N ALA A 34 -8.27 -6.01 -2.24
CA ALA A 34 -9.13 -5.75 -1.08
C ALA A 34 -10.59 -6.15 -1.33
N VAL A 35 -11.14 -5.81 -2.51
CA VAL A 35 -12.51 -6.21 -2.90
C VAL A 35 -12.64 -7.73 -2.99
N VAL A 36 -11.68 -8.38 -3.66
CA VAL A 36 -11.67 -9.85 -3.77
C VAL A 36 -11.55 -10.49 -2.39
N ALA A 37 -10.70 -9.96 -1.50
CA ALA A 37 -10.60 -10.45 -0.13
C ALA A 37 -11.93 -10.42 0.62
N VAL A 38 -12.69 -9.33 0.49
CA VAL A 38 -14.03 -9.20 1.09
C VAL A 38 -14.98 -10.23 0.48
N LEU A 39 -15.00 -10.38 -0.85
CA LEU A 39 -15.85 -11.37 -1.51
C LEU A 39 -15.51 -12.80 -1.08
N VAL A 40 -14.23 -13.15 -0.97
CA VAL A 40 -13.79 -14.45 -0.45
C VAL A 40 -14.20 -14.63 1.01
N ALA A 41 -14.14 -13.57 1.83
CA ALA A 41 -14.51 -13.64 3.25
C ALA A 41 -16.01 -13.79 3.49
N THR A 42 -16.85 -13.21 2.63
CA THR A 42 -18.30 -13.08 2.87
C THR A 42 -19.17 -13.98 2.00
N THR A 43 -18.60 -14.60 0.96
CA THR A 43 -19.35 -15.43 0.01
C THR A 43 -18.73 -16.80 -0.15
N ASP A 44 -19.57 -17.81 -0.41
CA ASP A 44 -19.11 -19.17 -0.70
C ASP A 44 -18.59 -19.35 -2.13
N LEU A 45 -18.60 -18.28 -2.95
CA LEU A 45 -18.21 -18.30 -4.36
C LEU A 45 -16.78 -18.83 -4.58
N PHE A 46 -15.90 -18.61 -3.62
CA PHE A 46 -14.48 -18.95 -3.71
C PHE A 46 -14.06 -20.09 -2.78
N GLY A 47 -14.99 -20.68 -2.03
CA GLY A 47 -14.68 -21.74 -1.06
C GLY A 47 -14.03 -22.97 -1.71
N GLY A 48 -14.51 -23.38 -2.88
CA GLY A 48 -13.95 -24.51 -3.62
C GLY A 48 -12.51 -24.29 -4.09
N TYR A 49 -12.18 -23.07 -4.55
CA TYR A 49 -10.81 -22.71 -4.94
C TYR A 49 -9.88 -22.61 -3.74
N ALA A 50 -10.35 -22.02 -2.63
CA ALA A 50 -9.58 -21.91 -1.41
C ALA A 50 -9.21 -23.30 -0.84
N VAL A 51 -10.18 -24.23 -0.84
CA VAL A 51 -9.96 -25.63 -0.43
C VAL A 51 -8.92 -26.30 -1.31
N ALA A 52 -9.07 -26.22 -2.64
CA ALA A 52 -8.14 -26.82 -3.60
C ALA A 52 -6.69 -26.32 -3.41
N LEU A 53 -6.51 -25.04 -3.05
CA LEU A 53 -5.20 -24.46 -2.78
C LEU A 53 -4.61 -24.86 -1.41
N SER A 54 -5.45 -25.34 -0.51
CA SER A 54 -5.13 -25.53 0.92
C SER A 54 -4.96 -26.98 1.37
N GLY A 55 -5.14 -27.96 0.47
CA GLY A 55 -4.95 -29.38 0.76
C GLY A 55 -5.99 -29.92 1.75
N GLU A 56 -5.53 -30.57 2.83
CA GLU A 56 -6.37 -31.20 3.86
C GLU A 56 -7.01 -30.20 4.86
N MET A 57 -6.83 -28.91 4.66
CA MET A 57 -7.40 -27.88 5.53
C MET A 57 -8.92 -27.83 5.42
N ALA A 58 -9.62 -27.77 6.56
CA ALA A 58 -11.07 -27.59 6.55
C ALA A 58 -11.46 -26.29 5.80
N ALA A 59 -12.51 -26.36 4.98
CA ALA A 59 -12.89 -25.29 4.05
C ALA A 59 -13.04 -23.90 4.71
N GLN A 60 -13.62 -23.85 5.91
CA GLN A 60 -13.77 -22.62 6.68
C GLN A 60 -12.42 -21.93 6.96
N PHE A 61 -11.38 -22.68 7.31
CA PHE A 61 -10.06 -22.13 7.60
C PHE A 61 -9.34 -21.76 6.31
N ALA A 62 -9.48 -22.56 5.25
CA ALA A 62 -8.93 -22.25 3.95
C ALA A 62 -9.42 -20.90 3.41
N THR A 63 -10.73 -20.67 3.46
CA THR A 63 -11.37 -19.42 3.01
C THR A 63 -10.89 -18.22 3.83
N VAL A 64 -10.85 -18.33 5.16
CA VAL A 64 -10.39 -17.23 6.02
C VAL A 64 -8.90 -16.94 5.81
N ARG A 65 -8.05 -17.96 5.63
CA ARG A 65 -6.64 -17.77 5.32
C ARG A 65 -6.45 -17.04 3.99
N ALA A 66 -7.15 -17.49 2.95
CA ALA A 66 -7.09 -16.88 1.63
C ALA A 66 -7.56 -15.42 1.66
N ALA A 67 -8.71 -15.15 2.26
CA ALA A 67 -9.23 -13.79 2.43
C ALA A 67 -8.27 -12.91 3.24
N GLY A 68 -7.75 -13.40 4.36
CA GLY A 68 -6.81 -12.66 5.21
C GLY A 68 -5.51 -12.30 4.48
N VAL A 69 -5.00 -13.20 3.66
CA VAL A 69 -3.79 -12.97 2.84
C VAL A 69 -4.06 -11.95 1.75
N LEU A 70 -5.17 -12.07 1.02
CA LEU A 70 -5.56 -11.10 -0.01
C LEU A 70 -5.76 -9.70 0.59
N ALA A 71 -6.44 -9.63 1.74
CA ALA A 71 -6.62 -8.38 2.48
C ALA A 71 -5.27 -7.82 2.92
N GLY A 72 -4.40 -8.65 3.48
CA GLY A 72 -3.07 -8.24 3.93
C GLY A 72 -2.14 -7.81 2.80
N LEU A 73 -2.23 -8.40 1.60
CA LEU A 73 -1.43 -8.02 0.43
C LEU A 73 -1.94 -6.74 -0.25
N SER A 74 -3.23 -6.42 -0.12
CA SER A 74 -3.83 -5.24 -0.75
C SER A 74 -3.08 -3.94 -0.40
N VAL A 75 -2.69 -3.80 0.87
CA VAL A 75 -2.07 -2.59 1.41
C VAL A 75 -0.63 -2.39 0.91
N PRO A 76 0.33 -3.33 1.08
CA PRO A 76 1.68 -3.16 0.55
C PRO A 76 1.68 -2.99 -0.97
N THR A 77 0.76 -3.65 -1.69
CA THR A 77 0.62 -3.47 -3.15
C THR A 77 0.23 -2.03 -3.51
N ALA A 78 -0.79 -1.49 -2.83
CA ALA A 78 -1.21 -0.11 -3.04
C ALA A 78 -0.13 0.90 -2.65
N LEU A 79 0.57 0.66 -1.53
CA LEU A 79 1.68 1.50 -1.06
C LEU A 79 2.80 1.55 -2.10
N VAL A 80 3.25 0.40 -2.61
CA VAL A 80 4.28 0.35 -3.67
C VAL A 80 3.82 1.15 -4.89
N GLY A 81 2.55 1.02 -5.29
CA GLY A 81 1.99 1.81 -6.38
C GLY A 81 2.10 3.32 -6.16
N VAL A 82 1.72 3.81 -4.97
CA VAL A 82 1.86 5.22 -4.62
C VAL A 82 3.32 5.69 -4.71
N PHE A 83 4.27 4.91 -4.18
CA PHE A 83 5.68 5.28 -4.19
C PHE A 83 6.32 5.23 -5.58
N VAL A 84 5.76 4.46 -6.51
CA VAL A 84 6.15 4.49 -7.93
C VAL A 84 5.68 5.78 -8.61
N VAL A 85 4.51 6.32 -8.23
CA VAL A 85 3.99 7.60 -8.76
C VAL A 85 4.71 8.80 -8.16
N LEU A 86 4.90 8.82 -6.84
CA LEU A 86 5.41 9.99 -6.14
C LEU A 86 6.94 10.12 -6.26
N PRO A 87 7.47 11.22 -6.82
CA PRO A 87 8.90 11.52 -6.78
C PRO A 87 9.29 11.99 -5.36
N ALA A 88 9.44 11.04 -4.45
CA ALA A 88 9.83 11.29 -3.07
C ALA A 88 11.36 11.28 -2.88
N SER A 89 11.86 11.89 -1.80
CA SER A 89 13.27 11.84 -1.45
C SER A 89 13.71 10.39 -1.16
N ARG A 90 15.01 10.08 -1.33
CA ARG A 90 15.54 8.73 -1.08
C ARG A 90 15.23 8.21 0.33
N ARG A 91 15.17 9.11 1.32
CA ARG A 91 14.81 8.74 2.71
C ARG A 91 13.37 8.28 2.81
N VAL A 92 12.43 9.02 2.20
CA VAL A 92 11.01 8.65 2.20
C VAL A 92 10.80 7.34 1.43
N GLN A 93 11.50 7.13 0.31
CA GLN A 93 11.46 5.86 -0.42
C GLN A 93 12.02 4.68 0.40
N ALA A 94 13.10 4.89 1.17
CA ALA A 94 13.66 3.85 2.02
C ALA A 94 12.68 3.47 3.16
N THR A 95 12.12 4.47 3.86
CA THR A 95 11.11 4.24 4.90
C THR A 95 9.89 3.50 4.34
N ALA A 96 9.41 3.93 3.17
CA ALA A 96 8.33 3.28 2.44
C ALA A 96 8.62 1.80 2.12
N ALA A 97 9.81 1.51 1.60
CA ALA A 97 10.22 0.15 1.28
C ALA A 97 10.30 -0.74 2.53
N ILE A 98 10.84 -0.21 3.63
CA ILE A 98 10.88 -0.90 4.93
C ILE A 98 9.46 -1.19 5.42
N SER A 99 8.58 -0.19 5.37
CA SER A 99 7.16 -0.35 5.76
C SER A 99 6.44 -1.40 4.94
N ALA A 100 6.58 -1.36 3.60
CA ALA A 100 5.98 -2.36 2.72
C ALA A 100 6.54 -3.77 3.01
N SER A 101 7.84 -3.88 3.29
CA SER A 101 8.49 -5.14 3.66
C SER A 101 7.96 -5.69 4.99
N LEU A 102 7.73 -4.84 5.99
CA LEU A 102 7.14 -5.24 7.26
C LEU A 102 5.68 -5.70 7.10
N CYS A 103 4.89 -5.03 6.24
CA CYS A 103 3.55 -5.52 5.90
C CYS A 103 3.60 -6.89 5.23
N LEU A 104 4.49 -7.10 4.25
CA LEU A 104 4.67 -8.40 3.60
C LEU A 104 5.13 -9.48 4.59
N LEU A 105 6.03 -9.14 5.51
CA LEU A 105 6.44 -10.04 6.59
C LEU A 105 5.25 -10.42 7.48
N GLY A 106 4.43 -9.45 7.88
CA GLY A 106 3.21 -9.72 8.65
C GLY A 106 2.26 -10.67 7.91
N VAL A 107 2.08 -10.51 6.59
CA VAL A 107 1.28 -11.44 5.77
C VAL A 107 1.89 -12.84 5.72
N ALA A 108 3.21 -12.95 5.54
CA ALA A 108 3.90 -14.24 5.53
C ALA A 108 3.79 -14.95 6.88
N LEU A 109 3.90 -14.20 7.99
CA LEU A 109 3.71 -14.74 9.32
C LEU A 109 2.25 -15.14 9.58
N PHE A 110 1.28 -14.36 9.09
CA PHE A 110 -0.13 -14.77 9.12
C PHE A 110 -0.35 -16.08 8.36
N TRP A 111 0.23 -16.21 7.16
CA TRP A 111 0.18 -17.45 6.39
C TRP A 111 0.73 -18.63 7.19
N HIS A 112 1.84 -18.45 7.90
CA HIS A 112 2.45 -19.50 8.72
C HIS A 112 1.66 -19.82 9.99
N ALA A 113 1.25 -18.79 10.73
CA ALA A 113 0.57 -18.94 12.01
C ALA A 113 -0.85 -19.49 11.86
N TYR A 114 -1.54 -19.15 10.78
CA TYR A 114 -2.93 -19.55 10.58
C TYR A 114 -3.05 -20.98 10.02
N PRO A 115 -3.94 -21.84 10.58
CA PRO A 115 -4.83 -21.59 11.71
C PRO A 115 -4.27 -22.00 13.08
N GLN A 116 -3.23 -22.85 13.11
CA GLN A 116 -2.85 -23.62 14.30
C GLN A 116 -2.24 -22.80 15.45
N HIS A 117 -1.68 -21.63 15.15
CA HIS A 117 -1.07 -20.72 16.13
C HIS A 117 -1.83 -19.39 16.20
N TRP A 118 -3.02 -19.30 15.61
CA TRP A 118 -3.81 -18.07 15.53
C TRP A 118 -4.93 -18.07 16.58
N ARG A 119 -5.00 -17.01 17.39
CA ARG A 119 -5.99 -16.73 18.46
C ARG A 119 -6.03 -17.78 19.58
N TYR A 120 -6.62 -18.94 19.31
CA TYR A 120 -6.86 -20.01 20.28
C TYR A 120 -5.95 -21.23 20.04
N GLY A 121 -5.02 -21.09 19.09
CA GLY A 121 -3.98 -22.06 18.79
C GLY A 121 -2.87 -22.11 19.84
N GLY A 122 -1.83 -22.92 19.60
CA GLY A 122 -0.75 -23.18 20.56
C GLY A 122 0.01 -21.93 21.02
N ASP A 123 0.88 -21.41 20.16
CA ASP A 123 1.77 -20.27 20.50
C ASP A 123 1.09 -18.90 20.47
N GLN A 124 -0.18 -18.82 20.03
CA GLN A 124 -1.01 -17.60 19.97
C GLN A 124 -0.32 -16.37 19.34
N LEU A 125 0.35 -16.56 18.20
CA LEU A 125 1.15 -15.56 17.48
C LEU A 125 0.35 -14.35 16.93
N THR A 126 -0.95 -14.24 17.22
CA THR A 126 -1.82 -13.19 16.70
C THR A 126 -1.30 -11.79 17.04
N LEU A 127 -0.82 -11.59 18.27
CA LEU A 127 -0.34 -10.28 18.72
C LEU A 127 0.92 -9.89 17.93
N GLU A 128 1.87 -10.81 17.82
CA GLU A 128 3.16 -10.63 17.15
C GLU A 128 2.97 -10.34 15.66
N VAL A 129 2.14 -11.15 14.99
CA VAL A 129 1.80 -10.95 13.57
C VAL A 129 1.13 -9.60 13.36
N SER A 130 0.15 -9.26 14.22
CA SER A 130 -0.56 -7.97 14.13
C SER A 130 0.38 -6.79 14.39
N ALA A 131 1.26 -6.90 15.39
CA ALA A 131 2.23 -5.87 15.72
C ALA A 131 3.19 -5.61 14.57
N ILE A 132 3.76 -6.65 13.96
CA ILE A 132 4.68 -6.52 12.81
C ILE A 132 3.97 -5.85 11.63
N TYR A 133 2.73 -6.27 11.33
CA TYR A 133 1.96 -5.67 10.25
C TYR A 133 1.64 -4.19 10.51
N LEU A 134 1.23 -3.84 11.74
CA LEU A 134 0.94 -2.47 12.15
C LEU A 134 2.20 -1.58 12.17
N LEU A 135 3.35 -2.13 12.57
CA LEU A 135 4.65 -1.44 12.50
C LEU A 135 5.05 -1.11 11.05
N GLY A 136 4.63 -1.93 10.07
CA GLY A 136 4.75 -1.57 8.66
C GLY A 136 3.74 -0.51 8.23
N LEU A 137 2.47 -0.70 8.62
CA LEU A 137 1.34 0.07 8.15
C LEU A 137 1.35 1.52 8.63
N LEU A 138 1.49 1.76 9.94
CA LEU A 138 1.34 3.08 10.53
C LEU A 138 2.37 4.10 9.98
N PRO A 139 3.67 3.76 9.86
CA PRO A 139 4.63 4.67 9.25
C PRO A 139 4.34 4.94 7.77
N ALA A 140 3.85 3.95 7.02
CA ALA A 140 3.47 4.15 5.63
C ALA A 140 2.30 5.13 5.48
N ILE A 141 1.27 4.98 6.32
CA ILE A 141 0.14 5.92 6.38
C ILE A 141 0.63 7.32 6.75
N TRP A 142 1.52 7.43 7.73
CA TRP A 142 2.11 8.71 8.13
C TRP A 142 2.90 9.37 6.99
N CYS A 143 3.70 8.61 6.25
CA CYS A 143 4.41 9.10 5.07
C CYS A 143 3.45 9.58 3.97
N LEU A 144 2.39 8.81 3.70
CA LEU A 144 1.36 9.19 2.73
C LEU A 144 0.66 10.49 3.14
N PHE A 145 0.24 10.58 4.40
CA PHE A 145 -0.41 11.77 4.95
C PHE A 145 0.51 13.00 4.84
N SER A 146 1.77 12.86 5.26
CA SER A 146 2.77 13.93 5.18
C SER A 146 3.00 14.39 3.74
N ALA A 147 3.03 13.45 2.78
CA ALA A 147 3.19 13.77 1.37
C ALA A 147 1.98 14.56 0.83
N VAL A 148 0.76 14.15 1.15
CA VAL A 148 -0.48 14.86 0.76
C VAL A 148 -0.56 16.24 1.40
N ALA A 149 -0.27 16.36 2.70
CA ALA A 149 -0.28 17.63 3.42
C ALA A 149 0.75 18.62 2.83
N THR A 150 1.95 18.15 2.53
CA THR A 150 3.00 18.98 1.92
C THR A 150 2.66 19.39 0.48
N PHE A 151 1.96 18.53 -0.27
CA PHE A 151 1.50 18.86 -1.62
C PHE A 151 0.48 20.00 -1.60
N LYS A 152 -0.49 19.98 -0.66
CA LYS A 152 -1.45 21.08 -0.51
C LYS A 152 -0.79 22.41 -0.16
N LEU A 153 0.21 22.41 0.72
CA LEU A 153 0.95 23.62 1.09
C LEU A 153 1.71 24.26 -0.09
N ARG A 154 2.09 23.47 -1.11
CA ARG A 154 2.73 24.00 -2.32
C ARG A 154 1.75 24.52 -3.38
N ASN A 155 0.48 24.09 -3.33
CA ASN A 155 -0.51 24.38 -4.35
C ASN A 155 -1.43 25.57 -4.00
N ASP A 156 -1.29 26.16 -2.80
CA ASP A 156 -1.90 27.44 -2.39
C ASP A 156 -0.81 28.54 -2.25
N PRO A 157 -0.28 29.10 -3.36
CA PRO A 157 0.67 30.23 -3.31
C PRO A 157 -0.02 31.58 -3.06
N GLY A 158 -1.32 31.59 -2.76
CA GLY A 158 -2.14 32.80 -2.62
C GLY A 158 -1.80 33.60 -1.37
N GLY A 159 -0.77 34.44 -1.44
CA GLY A 159 -0.48 35.40 -0.37
C GLY A 159 0.80 36.23 -0.50
N THR A 160 1.67 35.97 -1.47
CA THR A 160 2.95 36.72 -1.56
C THR A 160 3.30 37.13 -2.98
N LEU A 161 2.31 37.64 -3.72
CA LEU A 161 2.60 38.58 -4.81
C LEU A 161 2.52 39.99 -4.21
N GLN A 162 3.61 40.41 -3.55
CA GLN A 162 3.87 41.84 -3.44
C GLN A 162 4.15 42.32 -4.87
N MET A 163 3.15 42.94 -5.48
CA MET A 163 3.34 43.74 -6.68
C MET A 163 4.29 44.88 -6.30
N LEU A 164 5.58 44.68 -6.57
CA LEU A 164 6.54 45.76 -6.63
C LEU A 164 6.19 46.57 -7.88
N SER A 165 5.20 47.47 -7.76
CA SER A 165 4.98 48.53 -8.74
C SER A 165 6.12 49.53 -8.58
N LEU A 166 7.22 49.27 -9.29
CA LEU A 166 8.16 50.32 -9.65
C LEU A 166 7.71 50.88 -11.00
N ILE A 167 7.68 52.22 -11.04
CA ILE A 167 7.38 53.15 -12.13
C ILE A 167 5.90 53.60 -12.16
#